data_AF-A0A2D2DW53-F1
#
_entry.id   AF-A0A2D2DW53-F1
#
_cell.length_a   1.000
_cell.length_b   1.000
_cell.length_c   1.000
_cell.angle_alpha   90.00
_cell.angle_beta   90.00
_cell.angle_gamma   90.00
#
_symmetry.space_group_name_H-M   'P 1'
#
loop_
_entity.id
_entity.type
_entity.pdbx_description
1 polymer ?
#
loop_
_entity_poly.entity_id
_entity_poly.type
_entity_poly.pdbx_seq_one_letter_code
_entity_poly.pdbx_strand_id
1 'polypeptide(L)'
;MITMANEKKVIDWDLVEKDWRAGIKTKQQMAVEHGLSRAAMDKRFGKMNISRHLGVKIRAKATSLVEQSVVPATAEPLSPAREREIVEVNAAMQSQIILSHRSDIQRARRLSMQLLEELEVQTDHADLFRDLAAMLCAPDEKGVNKRLELFEKVMSLNSRAGTMKTLADALRNLIAMERQAFGLDDKKEDEIGSGVEDVIKRVMAKNGGA
;
A
#
# COMPACT_ATOMS: atom_id res chain seq x y z
N MET A 1 9.26 -9.11 65.41
CA MET A 1 8.91 -7.90 64.64
C MET A 1 10.21 -7.27 64.18
N ILE A 2 10.50 -7.26 62.88
CA ILE A 2 11.66 -6.56 62.31
C ILE A 2 11.11 -5.44 61.43
N THR A 3 11.16 -4.23 61.95
CA THR A 3 10.82 -2.99 61.24
C THR A 3 12.03 -2.61 60.39
N MET A 4 12.00 -2.94 59.09
CA MET A 4 12.96 -2.43 58.12
C MET A 4 12.65 -0.96 57.85
N ALA A 5 13.54 -0.07 58.28
CA ALA A 5 13.50 1.34 57.94
C ALA A 5 13.69 1.49 56.42
N ASN A 6 12.64 1.96 55.73
CA ASN A 6 12.66 2.21 54.29
C ASN A 6 13.44 3.52 54.04
N GLU A 7 14.74 3.42 53.77
CA GLU A 7 15.54 4.54 53.28
C GLU A 7 14.86 5.13 52.03
N LYS A 8 14.42 6.39 52.12
CA LYS A 8 13.85 7.10 50.97
C LYS A 8 14.96 7.36 49.96
N LYS A 9 15.13 6.43 49.03
CA LYS A 9 15.98 6.60 47.84
C LYS A 9 15.57 7.91 47.15
N VAL A 10 16.51 8.84 47.02
CA VAL A 10 16.28 10.10 46.31
C VAL A 10 16.04 9.75 44.85
N ILE A 11 14.79 9.93 44.41
CA ILE A 11 14.39 9.64 43.03
C ILE A 11 14.80 10.82 42.16
N ASP A 12 15.59 10.54 41.12
CA ASP A 12 15.92 11.51 40.07
C ASP A 12 14.73 11.65 39.10
N TRP A 13 13.90 12.64 39.36
CA TRP A 13 12.69 12.87 38.58
C TRP A 13 12.97 13.44 37.19
N ASP A 14 14.12 14.07 36.97
CA ASP A 14 14.50 14.63 35.68
C ASP A 14 14.86 13.52 34.70
N LEU A 15 15.53 12.46 35.17
CA LEU A 15 15.77 11.25 34.38
C LEU A 15 14.47 10.49 34.07
N VAL A 16 13.58 10.34 35.06
CA VAL A 16 12.28 9.69 34.89
C VAL A 16 11.42 10.45 33.88
N GLU A 17 11.45 11.78 33.89
CA GLU A 17 10.71 12.62 32.94
C GLU A 17 11.21 12.47 31.50
N LYS A 18 12.54 12.40 31.30
CA LYS A 18 13.13 12.16 29.98
C LYS A 18 12.67 10.82 29.39
N ASP A 19 12.75 9.75 30.17
CA ASP A 19 12.27 8.42 29.76
C ASP A 19 10.74 8.40 29.53
N TRP A 20 9.99 9.12 30.36
CA TRP A 20 8.55 9.23 30.26
C TRP A 20 8.12 9.92 28.96
N ARG A 21 8.72 11.08 28.66
CA ARG A 21 8.45 11.85 27.43
C ARG A 21 8.88 11.10 26.19
N ALA A 22 10.02 10.41 26.25
CA ALA A 22 10.54 9.58 25.16
C ALA A 22 9.54 8.47 24.78
N GLY A 23 8.88 7.86 25.77
CA GLY A 23 7.78 6.94 25.54
C GLY A 23 8.16 5.60 24.89
N ILE A 24 9.46 5.30 24.80
CA ILE A 24 10.03 4.09 24.21
C ILE A 24 9.97 2.91 25.19
N LYS A 25 10.45 3.12 26.44
CA LYS A 25 10.43 2.10 27.51
C LYS A 25 9.03 1.91 28.06
N THR A 26 8.59 0.68 28.31
CA THR A 26 7.26 0.46 28.92
C THR A 26 7.23 1.03 30.35
N LYS A 27 6.05 1.38 30.86
CA LYS A 27 5.91 1.89 32.22
C LYS A 27 6.41 0.89 33.29
N GLN A 28 6.36 -0.41 32.99
CA GLN A 28 6.89 -1.46 33.85
C GLN A 28 8.43 -1.47 33.85
N GLN A 29 9.06 -1.28 32.70
CA GLN A 29 10.53 -1.18 32.62
C GLN A 29 11.04 0.05 33.39
N MET A 30 10.39 1.21 33.21
CA MET A 30 10.73 2.42 33.96
C MET A 30 10.54 2.27 35.48
N ALA A 31 9.50 1.53 35.89
CA ALA A 31 9.22 1.26 37.29
C ALA A 31 10.34 0.44 37.95
N VAL A 32 10.83 -0.59 37.25
CA VAL A 32 11.96 -1.43 37.71
C VAL A 32 13.27 -0.63 37.73
N GLU A 33 13.55 0.11 36.67
CA GLU A 33 14.81 0.86 36.52
C GLU A 33 14.96 1.99 37.53
N HIS A 34 13.89 2.77 37.76
CA HIS A 34 13.91 3.92 38.67
C HIS A 34 13.48 3.57 40.10
N GLY A 35 13.13 2.31 40.37
CA GLY A 35 12.67 1.87 41.70
C GLY A 35 11.34 2.52 42.14
N LEU A 36 10.45 2.78 41.18
CA LEU A 36 9.18 3.50 41.35
C LEU A 36 7.99 2.61 41.03
N SER A 37 6.81 2.91 41.59
CA SER A 37 5.58 2.27 41.12
C SER A 37 5.07 2.94 39.83
N ARG A 38 4.49 2.16 38.91
CA ARG A 38 3.82 2.67 37.70
C ARG A 38 2.78 3.75 38.05
N ALA A 39 2.00 3.53 39.09
CA ALA A 39 0.97 4.45 39.57
C ALA A 39 1.56 5.79 40.06
N ALA A 40 2.76 5.79 40.66
CA ALA A 40 3.43 7.02 41.09
C ALA A 40 3.85 7.90 39.91
N MET A 41 4.36 7.29 38.82
CA MET A 41 4.69 8.00 37.59
C MET A 41 3.44 8.54 36.89
N ASP A 42 2.39 7.72 36.74
CA ASP A 42 1.12 8.12 36.14
C ASP A 42 0.48 9.31 36.89
N LYS A 43 0.46 9.25 38.22
CA LYS A 43 -0.08 10.32 39.07
C LYS A 43 0.70 11.63 38.97
N ARG A 44 2.04 11.56 38.95
CA ARG A 44 2.88 12.76 38.91
C ARG A 44 2.82 13.46 37.55
N PHE A 45 3.05 12.72 36.46
CA PHE A 45 3.04 13.30 35.12
C PHE A 45 1.63 13.68 34.67
N GLY A 46 0.60 12.97 35.14
CA GLY A 46 -0.79 13.39 34.97
C GLY A 46 -1.10 14.72 35.67
N LYS A 47 -0.64 14.92 36.91
CA LYS A 47 -0.82 16.19 37.64
C LYS A 47 -0.10 17.37 36.97
N MET A 48 1.04 17.11 36.34
CA MET A 48 1.86 18.11 35.64
C MET A 48 1.52 18.24 34.14
N ASN A 49 0.52 17.49 33.66
CA ASN A 49 0.11 17.42 32.26
C ASN A 49 1.27 17.12 31.27
N ILE A 50 2.24 16.30 31.70
CA ILE A 50 3.41 15.94 30.89
C ILE A 50 3.05 14.75 30.00
N SER A 51 2.94 15.01 28.70
CA SER A 51 2.53 14.02 27.69
C SER A 51 3.69 13.12 27.23
N ARG A 52 3.37 11.84 26.96
CA ARG A 52 4.27 10.78 26.48
C ARG A 52 4.11 10.57 24.97
N HIS A 53 4.62 11.50 24.17
CA HIS A 53 4.36 11.54 22.71
C HIS A 53 5.62 11.65 21.84
N LEU A 54 6.82 11.79 22.41
CA LEU A 54 8.04 11.98 21.61
C LEU A 54 8.50 10.70 20.90
N GLY A 55 7.94 9.53 21.24
CA GLY A 55 8.35 8.24 20.67
C GLY A 55 8.22 8.14 19.15
N VAL A 56 7.31 8.89 18.51
CA VAL A 56 7.23 8.96 17.03
C VAL A 56 8.41 9.74 16.45
N LYS A 57 8.69 10.93 17.00
CA LYS A 57 9.81 11.78 16.56
C LYS A 57 11.17 11.12 16.82
N ILE A 58 11.33 10.43 17.95
CA ILE A 58 12.57 9.71 18.28
C ILE A 58 12.77 8.54 17.34
N ARG A 59 11.72 7.76 17.03
CA ARG A 59 11.81 6.66 16.05
C ARG A 59 12.18 7.19 14.65
N ALA A 60 11.53 8.26 14.19
CA ALA A 60 11.86 8.88 12.89
C ALA A 60 13.33 9.35 12.83
N LYS A 61 13.83 9.99 13.89
CA LYS A 61 15.24 10.40 13.98
C LYS A 61 16.19 9.21 14.05
N ALA A 62 15.82 8.15 14.76
CA ALA A 62 16.62 6.93 14.83
C ALA A 62 16.72 6.24 13.46
N THR A 63 15.60 6.12 12.73
CA THR A 63 15.59 5.59 11.36
C THR A 63 16.50 6.41 10.44
N SER A 64 16.39 7.75 10.47
CA SER A 64 17.26 8.63 9.68
C SER A 64 18.75 8.49 10.03
N LEU A 65 19.10 8.33 11.31
CA LEU A 65 20.48 8.08 11.73
C LEU A 65 21.00 6.72 11.25
N VAL A 66 20.16 5.69 11.27
CA VAL A 66 20.51 4.36 10.74
C VAL A 66 20.75 4.46 9.23
N GLU A 67 19.85 5.09 8.47
CA GLU A 67 20.03 5.33 7.03
C GLU A 67 21.34 6.06 6.74
N GLN A 68 21.65 7.14 7.48
CA GLN A 68 22.91 7.87 7.35
C GLN A 68 24.14 7.04 7.73
N SER A 69 24.02 6.10 8.68
CA SER A 69 25.12 5.23 9.10
C SER A 69 25.35 4.02 8.17
N VAL A 70 24.31 3.56 7.49
CA VAL A 70 24.37 2.47 6.49
C VAL A 70 24.96 2.98 5.18
N VAL A 71 24.74 4.26 4.85
CA VAL A 71 25.51 4.93 3.80
C VAL A 71 26.96 5.02 4.26
N PRO A 72 27.91 4.30 3.63
CA PRO A 72 29.30 4.36 4.04
C PRO A 72 29.80 5.81 3.93
N ALA A 73 30.47 6.32 4.97
CA ALA A 73 31.09 7.66 4.96
C ALA A 73 32.15 7.82 3.84
N THR A 74 32.54 6.72 3.21
CA THR A 74 33.49 6.60 2.09
C THR A 74 32.82 6.21 0.77
N ALA A 75 31.50 6.32 0.63
CA ALA A 75 30.87 6.21 -0.68
C ALA A 75 31.38 7.36 -1.55
N GLU A 76 32.30 7.05 -2.46
CA GLU A 76 32.76 8.05 -3.43
C GLU A 76 31.55 8.62 -4.16
N PRO A 77 31.44 9.96 -4.29
CA PRO A 77 30.35 10.55 -5.06
C PRO A 77 30.37 9.94 -6.46
N LEU A 78 29.21 9.47 -6.91
CA LEU A 78 29.05 8.98 -8.28
C LEU A 78 29.57 10.04 -9.24
N SER A 79 30.44 9.64 -10.16
CA SER A 79 30.84 10.55 -11.23
C SER A 79 29.59 10.92 -12.04
N PRO A 80 29.51 12.15 -12.60
CA PRO A 80 28.37 12.55 -13.41
C PRO A 80 28.08 11.59 -14.58
N ALA A 81 29.12 10.93 -15.10
CA ALA A 81 28.97 9.90 -16.14
C ALA A 81 28.28 8.64 -15.60
N ARG A 82 28.67 8.15 -14.42
CA ARG A 82 28.07 6.96 -13.81
C ARG A 82 26.66 7.23 -13.29
N GLU A 83 26.40 8.43 -12.79
CA GLU A 83 25.04 8.86 -12.43
C GLU A 83 24.12 8.89 -13.66
N ARG A 84 24.58 9.48 -14.79
CA ARG A 84 23.82 9.47 -16.05
C ARG A 84 23.56 8.06 -16.55
N GLU A 85 24.57 7.19 -16.53
CA GLU A 85 24.42 5.78 -16.93
C GLU A 85 23.38 5.05 -16.05
N ILE A 86 23.45 5.21 -14.72
CA ILE A 86 22.47 4.62 -13.80
C ILE A 86 21.06 5.15 -14.10
N VAL A 87 20.91 6.46 -14.31
CA VAL A 87 19.61 7.07 -14.63
C VAL A 87 19.08 6.55 -15.96
N GLU A 88 19.90 6.51 -17.02
CA GLU A 88 19.50 6.05 -18.35
C GLU A 88 19.07 4.58 -18.34
N VAL A 89 19.84 3.70 -17.70
CA VAL A 89 19.50 2.26 -17.60
C VAL A 89 18.19 2.06 -16.83
N ASN A 90 18.01 2.75 -15.70
CA ASN A 90 16.79 2.64 -14.92
C ASN A 90 15.59 3.27 -15.64
N ALA A 91 15.77 4.39 -16.34
CA ALA A 91 14.73 5.02 -17.14
C ALA A 91 14.30 4.13 -18.31
N ALA A 92 15.25 3.48 -19.01
CA ALA A 92 14.95 2.52 -20.07
C ALA A 92 14.14 1.34 -19.55
N MET A 93 14.53 0.77 -18.39
CA MET A 93 13.79 -0.31 -17.74
C MET A 93 12.38 0.13 -17.34
N GLN A 94 12.23 1.29 -16.71
CA GLN A 94 10.91 1.82 -16.33
C GLN A 94 10.04 2.09 -17.56
N SER A 95 10.60 2.67 -18.62
CA SER A 95 9.90 2.88 -19.89
C SER A 95 9.39 1.57 -20.47
N GLN A 96 10.22 0.53 -20.49
CA GLN A 96 9.83 -0.80 -20.98
C GLN A 96 8.67 -1.39 -20.16
N ILE A 97 8.71 -1.25 -18.83
CA ILE A 97 7.62 -1.70 -17.94
C ILE A 97 6.33 -0.94 -18.25
N ILE A 98 6.39 0.39 -18.38
CA ILE A 98 5.22 1.22 -18.70
C ILE A 98 4.62 0.81 -20.06
N LEU A 99 5.46 0.60 -21.07
CA LEU A 99 5.01 0.14 -22.39
C LEU A 99 4.37 -1.25 -22.33
N SER A 100 4.95 -2.18 -21.57
CA SER A 100 4.35 -3.52 -21.34
C SER A 100 2.98 -3.41 -20.68
N HIS A 101 2.87 -2.65 -19.60
CA HIS A 101 1.59 -2.46 -18.91
C HIS A 101 0.53 -1.86 -19.83
N ARG A 102 0.88 -0.84 -20.63
CA ARG A 102 -0.03 -0.26 -21.63
C ARG A 102 -0.52 -1.31 -22.64
N SER A 103 0.39 -2.15 -23.15
CA SER A 103 0.04 -3.24 -24.06
C SER A 103 -0.89 -4.27 -23.41
N ASP A 104 -0.57 -4.70 -22.18
CA ASP A 104 -1.34 -5.70 -21.45
C ASP A 104 -2.75 -5.21 -21.10
N ILE A 105 -2.87 -3.97 -20.64
CA ILE A 105 -4.16 -3.32 -20.36
C ILE A 105 -5.02 -3.27 -21.62
N GLN A 106 -4.45 -2.84 -22.76
CA GLN A 106 -5.17 -2.82 -24.03
C GLN A 106 -5.62 -4.22 -24.46
N ARG A 107 -4.76 -5.23 -24.30
CA ARG A 107 -5.11 -6.62 -24.62
C ARG A 107 -6.25 -7.14 -23.75
N ALA A 108 -6.18 -6.89 -22.44
CA ALA A 108 -7.21 -7.30 -21.50
C ALA A 108 -8.54 -6.60 -21.81
N ARG A 109 -8.52 -5.30 -22.12
CA ARG A 109 -9.72 -4.55 -22.53
C ARG A 109 -10.35 -5.12 -23.79
N ARG A 110 -9.55 -5.42 -24.82
CA ARG A 110 -10.06 -6.06 -26.05
C ARG A 110 -10.74 -7.39 -25.74
N LEU A 111 -10.11 -8.25 -24.94
CA LEU A 111 -10.70 -9.54 -24.55
C LEU A 111 -12.00 -9.36 -23.75
N SER A 112 -12.05 -8.42 -22.80
CA SER A 112 -13.27 -8.13 -22.05
C SER A 112 -14.42 -7.66 -22.93
N MET A 113 -14.13 -6.86 -23.97
CA MET A 113 -15.15 -6.43 -24.94
C MET A 113 -15.64 -7.58 -25.82
N GLN A 114 -14.74 -8.48 -26.25
CA GLN A 114 -15.13 -9.68 -27.01
C GLN A 114 -16.02 -10.61 -26.20
N LEU A 115 -15.68 -10.82 -24.91
CA LEU A 115 -16.52 -11.62 -24.01
C LEU A 115 -17.88 -10.96 -23.74
N LEU A 116 -17.95 -9.62 -23.76
CA LEU A 116 -19.19 -8.89 -23.64
C LEU A 116 -20.07 -9.10 -24.89
N GLU A 117 -19.49 -9.03 -26.08
CA GLU A 117 -20.17 -9.31 -27.35
C GLU A 117 -20.69 -10.77 -27.39
N GLU A 118 -19.89 -11.75 -26.95
CA GLU A 118 -20.37 -13.13 -26.82
C GLU A 118 -21.56 -13.25 -25.86
N LEU A 119 -21.54 -12.50 -24.76
CA LEU A 119 -22.62 -12.50 -23.78
C LEU A 119 -23.91 -11.85 -24.32
N GLU A 120 -23.78 -10.81 -25.14
CA GLU A 120 -24.89 -10.20 -25.89
C GLU A 120 -25.54 -11.23 -26.81
N VAL A 121 -24.74 -11.91 -27.66
CA VAL A 121 -25.22 -12.98 -28.55
C VAL A 121 -25.92 -14.11 -27.77
N GLN A 122 -25.32 -14.55 -26.66
CA GLN A 122 -25.92 -15.58 -25.80
C GLN A 122 -27.24 -15.14 -25.16
N THR A 123 -27.43 -13.83 -24.95
CA THR A 123 -28.62 -13.27 -24.32
C THR A 123 -29.73 -13.05 -25.34
N ASP A 124 -29.40 -12.51 -26.51
CA ASP A 124 -30.34 -12.21 -27.59
C ASP A 124 -30.90 -13.47 -28.24
N HIS A 125 -30.11 -14.54 -28.32
CA HIS A 125 -30.48 -15.80 -28.95
C HIS A 125 -30.72 -16.94 -27.95
N ALA A 126 -31.21 -16.60 -26.75
CA ALA A 126 -31.43 -17.58 -25.68
C ALA A 126 -32.37 -18.74 -26.08
N ASP A 127 -33.27 -18.51 -27.01
CA ASP A 127 -34.14 -19.49 -27.65
C ASP A 127 -33.36 -20.48 -28.53
N LEU A 128 -32.47 -20.00 -29.41
CA LEU A 128 -31.62 -20.87 -30.25
C LEU A 128 -30.72 -21.77 -29.39
N PHE A 129 -30.19 -21.23 -28.29
CA PHE A 129 -29.43 -22.04 -27.34
C PHE A 129 -30.32 -23.08 -26.65
N ARG A 130 -31.59 -22.77 -26.34
CA ARG A 130 -32.54 -23.75 -25.80
C ARG A 130 -32.86 -24.85 -26.82
N ASP A 131 -33.02 -24.50 -28.09
CA ASP A 131 -33.23 -25.47 -29.17
C ASP A 131 -32.02 -26.38 -29.36
N LEU A 132 -30.80 -25.80 -29.31
CA LEU A 132 -29.56 -26.57 -29.28
C LEU A 132 -29.53 -27.52 -28.07
N ALA A 133 -29.96 -27.06 -26.89
CA ALA A 133 -30.05 -27.89 -25.69
C ALA A 133 -31.00 -29.09 -25.90
N ALA A 134 -32.16 -28.85 -26.52
CA ALA A 134 -33.12 -29.88 -26.87
C ALA A 134 -32.57 -30.87 -27.91
N MET A 135 -31.73 -30.43 -28.86
CA MET A 135 -31.05 -31.35 -29.80
C MET A 135 -29.94 -32.17 -29.12
N LEU A 136 -29.27 -31.60 -28.12
CA LEU A 136 -28.27 -32.29 -27.30
C LEU A 136 -28.91 -33.22 -26.24
N CYS A 137 -30.24 -33.28 -26.20
CA CYS A 137 -31.00 -34.09 -25.28
C CYS A 137 -30.68 -35.58 -25.52
N ALA A 138 -30.04 -36.22 -24.54
CA ALA A 138 -29.74 -37.64 -24.59
C ALA A 138 -29.88 -38.23 -23.18
N PRO A 139 -31.12 -38.58 -22.78
CA PRO A 139 -31.41 -39.16 -21.48
C PRO A 139 -30.77 -40.54 -21.33
N ASP A 140 -30.33 -40.87 -20.11
CA ASP A 140 -29.88 -42.22 -19.76
C ASP A 140 -31.05 -43.18 -19.52
N GLU A 141 -30.76 -44.44 -19.16
CA GLU A 141 -31.77 -45.47 -18.85
C GLU A 141 -32.76 -45.06 -17.74
N LYS A 142 -32.41 -44.06 -16.92
CA LYS A 142 -33.25 -43.51 -15.84
C LYS A 142 -33.99 -42.24 -16.27
N GLY A 143 -33.90 -41.84 -17.54
CA GLY A 143 -34.50 -40.61 -18.05
C GLY A 143 -33.74 -39.34 -17.66
N VAL A 144 -32.55 -39.46 -17.07
CA VAL A 144 -31.76 -38.31 -16.60
C VAL A 144 -30.93 -37.77 -17.75
N ASN A 145 -30.99 -36.46 -17.96
CA ASN A 145 -30.29 -35.80 -19.05
C ASN A 145 -29.27 -34.78 -18.54
N LYS A 146 -28.17 -35.30 -17.98
CA LYS A 146 -27.13 -34.49 -17.33
C LYS A 146 -26.54 -33.42 -18.25
N ARG A 147 -26.47 -33.69 -19.56
CA ARG A 147 -26.00 -32.73 -20.57
C ARG A 147 -26.92 -31.52 -20.66
N LEU A 148 -28.23 -31.75 -20.74
CA LEU A 148 -29.23 -30.70 -20.80
C LEU A 148 -29.25 -29.87 -19.50
N GLU A 149 -29.23 -30.53 -18.33
CA GLU A 149 -29.18 -29.83 -17.03
C GLU A 149 -27.97 -28.90 -16.90
N LEU A 150 -26.79 -29.36 -17.33
CA LEU A 150 -25.57 -28.55 -17.29
C LEU A 150 -25.67 -27.35 -18.24
N PHE A 151 -26.20 -27.57 -19.45
CA PHE A 151 -26.37 -26.53 -20.43
C PHE A 151 -27.35 -25.45 -19.94
N GLU A 152 -28.53 -25.83 -19.46
CA GLU A 152 -29.52 -24.91 -18.91
C GLU A 152 -28.96 -24.10 -17.74
N LYS A 153 -28.14 -24.72 -16.89
CA LYS A 153 -27.49 -24.03 -15.78
C LYS A 153 -26.52 -22.95 -16.28
N VAL A 154 -25.68 -23.27 -17.27
CA VAL A 154 -24.71 -22.33 -17.86
C VAL A 154 -25.41 -21.19 -18.60
N MET A 155 -26.48 -21.49 -19.33
CA MET A 155 -27.25 -20.51 -20.11
C MET A 155 -28.32 -19.78 -19.29
N SER A 156 -28.46 -20.11 -18.01
CA SER A 156 -29.44 -19.48 -17.13
C SER A 156 -29.21 -17.97 -17.02
N LEU A 157 -30.28 -17.22 -16.81
CA LEU A 157 -30.21 -15.77 -16.62
C LEU A 157 -29.26 -15.40 -15.47
N ASN A 158 -29.30 -16.14 -14.36
CA ASN A 158 -28.40 -15.91 -13.23
C ASN A 158 -26.93 -16.10 -13.60
N SER A 159 -26.61 -17.12 -14.40
CA SER A 159 -25.25 -17.36 -14.88
C SER A 159 -24.77 -16.20 -15.75
N ARG A 160 -25.56 -15.81 -16.76
CA ARG A 160 -25.25 -14.68 -17.66
C ARG A 160 -25.13 -13.35 -16.92
N ALA A 161 -26.02 -13.06 -15.98
CA ALA A 161 -25.95 -11.86 -15.15
C ALA A 161 -24.69 -11.84 -14.26
N GLY A 162 -24.26 -13.00 -13.76
CA GLY A 162 -22.99 -13.16 -13.04
C GLY A 162 -21.77 -12.87 -13.93
N THR A 163 -21.76 -13.38 -15.16
CA THR A 163 -20.74 -13.06 -16.16
C THR A 163 -20.71 -11.56 -16.46
N MET A 164 -21.87 -10.94 -16.70
CA MET A 164 -21.98 -9.49 -16.96
C MET A 164 -21.39 -8.67 -15.81
N LYS A 165 -21.75 -9.00 -14.56
CA LYS A 165 -21.20 -8.32 -13.38
C LYS A 165 -19.68 -8.44 -13.33
N THR A 166 -19.15 -9.64 -13.57
CA THR A 166 -17.71 -9.91 -13.55
C THR A 166 -16.98 -9.13 -14.64
N LEU A 167 -17.52 -9.08 -15.85
CA LEU A 167 -16.99 -8.27 -16.96
C LEU A 167 -17.05 -6.77 -16.66
N ALA A 168 -18.16 -6.28 -16.09
CA ALA A 168 -18.30 -4.89 -15.68
C ALA A 168 -17.28 -4.49 -14.60
N ASP A 169 -17.03 -5.39 -13.64
CA ASP A 169 -16.01 -5.19 -12.60
C ASP A 169 -14.60 -5.18 -13.20
N ALA A 170 -14.30 -6.09 -14.13
CA ALA A 170 -13.04 -6.12 -14.87
C ALA A 170 -12.83 -4.82 -15.67
N LEU A 171 -13.84 -4.37 -16.42
CA LEU A 171 -13.77 -3.12 -17.20
C LEU A 171 -13.56 -1.89 -16.33
N ARG A 172 -14.20 -1.81 -15.16
CA ARG A 172 -13.97 -0.71 -14.20
C ARG A 172 -12.50 -0.66 -13.76
N ASN A 173 -11.92 -1.81 -13.43
CA ASN A 173 -10.52 -1.90 -13.02
C ASN A 173 -9.58 -1.55 -14.17
N LEU A 174 -9.86 -2.06 -15.37
CA LEU A 174 -9.07 -1.74 -16.57
C LEU A 174 -9.12 -0.25 -16.89
N ILE A 175 -10.27 0.41 -16.80
CA ILE A 175 -10.39 1.87 -17.00
C ILE A 175 -9.54 2.63 -15.99
N ALA A 176 -9.54 2.23 -14.71
CA ALA A 176 -8.68 2.86 -13.70
C ALA A 176 -7.20 2.67 -14.04
N MET A 177 -6.79 1.47 -14.45
CA MET A 177 -5.42 1.19 -14.89
C MET A 177 -5.03 1.97 -16.16
N GLU A 178 -5.95 2.12 -17.12
CA GLU A 178 -5.75 2.96 -18.31
C GLU A 178 -5.49 4.41 -17.89
N ARG A 179 -6.36 4.97 -17.04
CA ARG A 179 -6.20 6.33 -16.55
C ARG A 179 -4.85 6.54 -15.86
N GLN A 180 -4.39 5.59 -15.06
CA GLN A 180 -3.07 5.63 -14.44
C GLN A 180 -1.94 5.53 -15.48
N ALA A 181 -2.01 4.58 -16.40
CA ALA A 181 -0.97 4.36 -17.41
C ALA A 181 -0.83 5.51 -18.42
N PHE A 182 -1.90 6.30 -18.62
CA PHE A 182 -1.92 7.47 -19.51
C PHE A 182 -1.82 8.81 -18.76
N GLY A 183 -1.65 8.80 -17.43
CA GLY A 183 -1.53 10.04 -16.65
C GLY A 183 -2.81 10.88 -16.61
N LEU A 184 -3.98 10.25 -16.69
CA LEU A 184 -5.29 10.91 -16.64
C LEU A 184 -5.89 10.92 -15.21
N ASP A 185 -5.21 10.29 -14.25
CA ASP A 185 -5.52 10.33 -12.81
C ASP A 185 -4.78 11.50 -12.14
N ASP A 186 -4.92 12.71 -12.70
CA ASP A 186 -4.47 13.97 -12.08
C ASP A 186 -5.40 14.38 -10.94
N LYS A 187 -5.43 13.55 -9.90
CA LYS A 187 -5.79 13.92 -8.53
C LYS A 187 -4.65 13.55 -7.59
N LYS A 188 -3.44 13.98 -7.93
CA LYS A 188 -2.36 14.31 -7.00
C LYS A 188 -1.54 15.45 -7.61
N GLU A 189 -2.11 16.65 -7.55
CA GLU A 189 -1.27 17.78 -7.14
C GLU A 189 -0.68 17.42 -5.77
N ASP A 190 0.60 17.79 -5.57
CA ASP A 190 1.45 17.61 -4.38
C ASP A 190 2.36 16.36 -4.35
N GLU A 191 3.68 16.67 -4.36
CA GLU A 191 4.87 15.82 -4.08
C GLU A 191 5.81 15.40 -5.22
N ILE A 192 5.87 16.13 -6.34
CA ILE A 192 7.09 16.11 -7.21
C ILE A 192 7.79 17.49 -7.24
N GLY A 193 7.16 18.54 -6.71
CA GLY A 193 7.69 19.90 -6.73
C GLY A 193 8.78 20.24 -5.71
N SER A 194 8.89 19.53 -4.57
CA SER A 194 9.78 19.97 -3.47
C SER A 194 11.27 19.79 -3.78
N GLY A 195 11.64 18.76 -4.54
CA GLY A 195 13.05 18.46 -4.83
C GLY A 195 13.73 19.48 -5.73
N VAL A 196 13.05 19.92 -6.79
CA VAL A 196 13.61 20.88 -7.76
C VAL A 196 13.63 22.28 -7.16
N GLU A 197 12.60 22.67 -6.42
CA GLU A 197 12.51 23.97 -5.77
C GLU A 197 13.54 24.13 -4.65
N ASP A 198 13.82 23.05 -3.89
CA ASP A 198 14.89 23.03 -2.88
C ASP A 198 16.29 23.08 -3.50
N VAL A 199 16.49 22.48 -4.68
CA VAL A 199 17.74 22.58 -5.43
C VAL A 199 17.94 24.00 -5.96
N ILE A 200 16.90 24.64 -6.50
CA ILE A 200 16.95 26.03 -6.96
C ILE A 200 17.25 26.99 -5.80
N LYS A 201 16.59 26.82 -4.65
CA LYS A 201 16.88 27.62 -3.44
C LYS A 201 18.32 27.45 -2.97
N ARG A 202 18.87 26.24 -3.03
CA ARG A 202 20.26 25.95 -2.62
C ARG A 202 21.29 26.56 -3.58
N VAL A 203 21.01 26.58 -4.88
CA VAL A 203 21.88 27.21 -5.88
C VAL A 203 21.81 28.75 -5.77
N MET A 204 20.62 29.32 -5.58
CA MET A 204 20.43 30.75 -5.36
C MET A 204 21.13 31.25 -4.09
N ALA A 205 21.05 30.49 -2.99
CA ALA A 205 21.74 30.82 -1.74
C ALA A 205 23.27 30.78 -1.86
N LYS A 206 23.82 29.99 -2.78
CA LYS A 206 25.27 29.86 -2.99
C LYS A 206 25.85 30.98 -3.88
N ASN A 207 25.02 31.61 -4.72
CA ASN A 207 25.43 32.69 -5.62
C ASN A 207 25.16 34.10 -5.07
N GLY A 208 24.40 34.24 -3.98
CA GLY A 208 24.10 35.53 -3.33
C GLY A 208 25.08 35.94 -2.22
N GLY A 209 26.15 35.18 -2.00
CA GLY A 209 27.21 35.47 -1.03
C GLY A 209 28.54 35.74 -1.71
N ALA A 210 28.65 36.88 -2.40
CA ALA A 210 29.89 37.49 -2.88
C ALA A 210 29.79 39.00 -2.70
#